data_AF-A0A497IC66-F1
#
_entry.id   AF-A0A497IC66-F1
#
_cell.length_a   1.000
_cell.length_b   1.000
_cell.length_c   1.000
_cell.angle_alpha   90.00
_cell.angle_beta   90.00
_cell.angle_gamma   90.00
#
_symmetry.space_group_name_H-M   'P 1'
#
loop_
_entity.id
_entity.type
_entity.pdbx_description
1 polymer ?
#
loop_
_entity_poly.entity_id
_entity_poly.type
_entity_poly.pdbx_seq_one_letter_code
_entity_poly.pdbx_strand_id
1 'polypeptide(L)'
;MAEKLEAVLKRNEKGPLDKFRNESLVYKQFGDEGVRVYSSISEGSRARELLSELQMDEGRLIELLEFMDSHGLITIEHAGAAAQPAETRPEAAMEITKEIAEREKEIKREPLPPPPKMPETPSAKPAPAAAPTPKPAAPPATAAPKAKAPEEKKEEPPPATLSPLEKTIYKKFGKTGLQVYNLIDGEKTAEEILEETGIGEVKLVEILEFMDQEGIIKLEKPSKEKPKAKGKPKAKPKFEPLHEEKREVEERLSPDAIPIDLPVRQPLGFAKAGLLKAELAARFGSEGLKVLSLIDDKHDIVEIARDTGLSLDQIDRMLAFLGKRGAALMKAYKPSEVRIKYGDDGLAIYRKYGRDGILVYELIGKEDSIKDIVKKSKLDKVLAVDIVLYIHKILGLELPLDRRALLKQVR
;
A
#
# COMPACT_ATOMS: atom_id res chain seq x y z
N MET A 1 -2.16 -14.98 35.75
CA MET A 1 -2.25 -13.53 35.43
C MET A 1 -0.91 -12.84 35.63
N ALA A 2 -0.24 -13.01 36.78
CA ALA A 2 1.11 -12.46 37.00
C ALA A 2 2.16 -12.81 35.92
N GLU A 3 2.12 -14.03 35.35
CA GLU A 3 3.03 -14.44 34.28
C GLU A 3 2.86 -13.64 32.98
N LYS A 4 1.65 -13.14 32.68
CA LYS A 4 1.41 -12.32 31.47
C LYS A 4 2.12 -10.96 31.56
N LEU A 5 2.41 -10.47 32.76
CA LEU A 5 3.06 -9.17 32.96
C LEU A 5 4.57 -9.20 32.75
N GLU A 6 5.18 -10.40 32.74
CA GLU A 6 6.61 -10.58 32.45
C GLU A 6 6.90 -10.80 30.97
N ALA A 7 5.86 -10.82 30.14
CA ALA A 7 6.02 -10.97 28.71
C ALA A 7 6.72 -9.76 28.07
N VAL A 8 7.59 -10.05 27.11
CA VAL A 8 8.25 -9.08 26.25
C VAL A 8 7.34 -8.80 25.06
N LEU A 9 7.07 -7.51 24.84
CA LEU A 9 6.18 -7.04 23.80
C LEU A 9 7.00 -6.58 22.60
N LYS A 10 6.56 -6.95 21.39
CA LYS A 10 7.15 -6.49 20.12
C LYS A 10 6.07 -6.00 19.18
N ARG A 11 6.25 -4.81 18.58
CA ARG A 11 5.34 -4.30 17.54
C ARG A 11 5.56 -5.00 16.21
N ASN A 12 4.46 -5.32 15.53
CA ASN A 12 4.45 -5.93 14.20
C ASN A 12 4.16 -4.86 13.14
N GLU A 13 5.00 -3.84 13.02
CA GLU A 13 4.88 -2.78 12.01
C GLU A 13 6.03 -2.87 11.00
N LYS A 14 5.75 -2.80 9.69
CA LYS A 14 6.79 -2.78 8.65
C LYS A 14 7.23 -1.38 8.26
N GLY A 15 6.48 -0.36 8.69
CA GLY A 15 6.77 1.04 8.39
C GLY A 15 5.78 2.03 9.00
N PRO A 16 5.95 3.33 8.70
CA PRO A 16 5.12 4.40 9.27
C PRO A 16 3.63 4.25 8.97
N LEU A 17 3.30 3.69 7.81
CA LEU A 17 1.92 3.47 7.42
C LEU A 17 1.23 2.40 8.28
N ASP A 18 1.91 1.27 8.50
CA ASP A 18 1.39 0.20 9.36
C ASP A 18 1.20 0.72 10.79
N LYS A 19 2.16 1.48 11.29
CA LYS A 19 2.04 2.16 12.59
C LYS A 19 0.77 3.01 12.66
N PHE A 20 0.54 3.86 11.66
CA PHE A 20 -0.64 4.72 11.62
C PHE A 20 -1.96 3.91 11.53
N ARG A 21 -2.01 2.86 10.70
CA ARG A 21 -3.18 1.96 10.61
C ARG A 21 -3.46 1.28 11.94
N ASN A 22 -2.42 0.79 12.60
CA ASN A 22 -2.52 0.12 13.90
C ASN A 22 -2.97 1.09 14.99
N GLU A 23 -2.39 2.29 15.06
CA GLU A 23 -2.82 3.36 15.97
C GLU A 23 -4.28 3.75 15.73
N SER A 24 -4.71 3.86 14.47
CA SER A 24 -6.11 4.15 14.14
C SER A 24 -7.05 3.03 14.58
N LEU A 25 -6.65 1.76 14.44
CA LEU A 25 -7.45 0.61 14.87
C LEU A 25 -7.61 0.59 16.40
N VAL A 26 -6.51 0.79 17.12
CA VAL A 26 -6.49 0.87 18.58
C VAL A 26 -7.31 2.06 19.07
N TYR A 27 -7.19 3.23 18.42
CA TYR A 27 -7.95 4.43 18.76
C TYR A 27 -9.46 4.21 18.64
N LYS A 28 -9.92 3.52 17.58
CA LYS A 28 -11.35 3.24 17.39
C LYS A 28 -11.94 2.42 18.56
N GLN A 29 -11.15 1.50 19.14
CA GLN A 29 -11.62 0.61 20.18
C GLN A 29 -11.38 1.15 21.60
N PHE A 30 -10.26 1.83 21.84
CA PHE A 30 -9.82 2.23 23.18
C PHE A 30 -9.50 3.72 23.34
N GLY A 31 -9.68 4.53 22.28
CA GLY A 31 -9.40 5.96 22.29
C GLY A 31 -7.92 6.31 22.50
N ASP A 32 -7.67 7.49 23.07
CA ASP A 32 -6.32 8.02 23.33
C ASP A 32 -5.50 7.12 24.28
N GLU A 33 -6.17 6.46 25.23
CA GLU A 33 -5.53 5.55 26.19
C GLU A 33 -4.86 4.38 25.48
N GLY A 34 -5.58 3.73 24.55
CA GLY A 34 -5.02 2.61 23.80
C GLY A 34 -3.87 3.02 22.89
N VAL A 35 -4.00 4.16 22.20
CA VAL A 35 -2.91 4.69 21.35
C VAL A 35 -1.68 4.95 22.20
N ARG A 36 -1.84 5.56 23.38
CA ARG A 36 -0.73 5.80 24.30
C ARG A 36 -0.03 4.52 24.72
N VAL A 37 -0.77 3.45 25.03
CA VAL A 37 -0.18 2.13 25.31
C VAL A 37 0.58 1.62 24.10
N TYR A 38 -0.04 1.61 22.92
CA TYR A 38 0.57 1.11 21.69
C TYR A 38 1.87 1.84 21.34
N SER A 39 1.86 3.17 21.39
CA SER A 39 3.04 4.00 21.08
C SER A 39 4.16 3.85 22.12
N SER A 40 3.83 3.45 23.36
CA SER A 40 4.81 3.20 24.44
C SER A 40 5.48 1.82 24.33
N ILE A 41 4.93 0.91 23.54
CA ILE A 41 5.56 -0.40 23.29
C ILE A 41 6.80 -0.17 22.41
N SER A 42 7.98 -0.45 22.93
CA SER A 42 9.24 -0.49 22.17
C SER A 42 9.78 -1.91 22.12
N GLU A 43 10.79 -2.16 21.28
CA GLU A 43 11.39 -3.50 21.18
C GLU A 43 12.03 -3.88 22.52
N GLY A 44 11.44 -4.85 23.22
CA GLY A 44 11.89 -5.27 24.55
C GLY A 44 11.05 -4.75 25.72
N SER A 45 10.03 -3.91 25.47
CA SER A 45 9.15 -3.40 26.54
C SER A 45 8.46 -4.55 27.27
N ARG A 46 8.42 -4.47 28.61
CA ARG A 46 7.69 -5.43 29.45
C ARG A 46 6.34 -4.85 29.85
N ALA A 47 5.31 -5.68 29.87
CA ALA A 47 3.96 -5.24 30.27
C ALA A 47 3.94 -4.64 31.69
N ARG A 48 4.73 -5.16 32.63
CA ARG A 48 4.86 -4.60 33.98
C ARG A 48 5.45 -3.19 34.03
N GLU A 49 6.37 -2.86 33.12
CA GLU A 49 6.98 -1.53 33.05
C GLU A 49 5.95 -0.52 32.55
N LEU A 50 5.21 -0.87 31.48
CA LEU A 50 4.12 -0.06 30.93
C LEU A 50 3.04 0.22 31.97
N LEU A 51 2.70 -0.76 32.80
CA LEU A 51 1.72 -0.60 33.87
C LEU A 51 2.16 0.49 34.87
N SER A 52 3.43 0.48 35.25
CA SER A 52 3.99 1.47 36.19
C SER A 52 4.15 2.86 35.56
N GLU A 53 4.53 2.93 34.29
CA GLU A 53 4.77 4.19 33.57
C GLU A 53 3.46 4.92 33.25
N LEU A 54 2.45 4.17 32.81
CA LEU A 54 1.18 4.74 32.36
C LEU A 54 0.17 4.94 33.50
N GLN A 55 0.46 4.43 34.71
CA GLN A 55 -0.42 4.49 35.89
C GLN A 55 -1.83 3.94 35.59
N MET A 56 -1.89 2.86 34.82
CA MET A 56 -3.13 2.24 34.35
C MET A 56 -3.47 0.99 35.16
N ASP A 57 -4.75 0.62 35.19
CA ASP A 57 -5.21 -0.62 35.83
C ASP A 57 -4.67 -1.87 35.11
N GLU A 58 -4.36 -2.92 35.88
CA GLU A 58 -3.80 -4.17 35.37
C GLU A 58 -4.76 -4.88 34.42
N GLY A 59 -6.04 -5.00 34.79
CA GLY A 59 -7.04 -5.63 33.95
C GLY A 59 -7.21 -4.88 32.63
N ARG A 60 -7.19 -3.54 32.70
CA ARG A 60 -7.27 -2.69 31.51
C ARG A 60 -6.07 -2.84 30.58
N LEU A 61 -4.85 -2.92 31.11
CA LEU A 61 -3.66 -3.16 30.30
C LEU A 61 -3.73 -4.52 29.60
N ILE A 62 -4.15 -5.56 30.33
CA ILE A 62 -4.26 -6.92 29.78
C ILE A 62 -5.28 -6.96 28.63
N GLU A 63 -6.45 -6.34 28.81
CA GLU A 63 -7.48 -6.24 27.76
C GLU A 63 -6.93 -5.57 26.49
N LEU A 64 -6.19 -4.47 26.64
CA LEU A 64 -5.52 -3.76 25.54
C LEU A 64 -4.49 -4.64 24.83
N LEU A 65 -3.62 -5.32 25.57
CA LEU A 65 -2.58 -6.18 25.01
C LEU A 65 -3.18 -7.41 24.30
N GLU A 66 -4.22 -8.03 24.86
CA GLU A 66 -4.91 -9.15 24.22
C GLU A 66 -5.62 -8.73 22.93
N PHE A 67 -6.22 -7.54 22.90
CA PHE A 67 -6.77 -6.99 21.67
C PHE A 67 -5.67 -6.79 20.62
N MET A 68 -4.54 -6.19 21.00
CA MET A 68 -3.44 -5.92 20.07
C MET A 68 -2.82 -7.21 19.53
N ASP A 69 -2.66 -8.23 20.37
CA ASP A 69 -2.12 -9.54 19.99
C ASP A 69 -3.10 -10.30 19.06
N SER A 70 -4.40 -10.30 19.40
CA SER A 70 -5.43 -10.96 18.57
C SER A 70 -5.61 -10.33 17.18
N HIS A 71 -5.31 -9.04 17.03
CA HIS A 71 -5.30 -8.34 15.74
C HIS A 71 -3.91 -8.34 15.07
N GLY A 72 -2.93 -9.03 15.64
CA GLY A 72 -1.57 -9.14 15.09
C GLY A 72 -0.77 -7.84 15.12
N LEU A 73 -1.17 -6.84 15.91
CA LEU A 73 -0.50 -5.54 16.03
C LEU A 73 0.79 -5.63 16.84
N ILE A 74 0.81 -6.56 17.80
CA ILE A 74 1.96 -6.89 18.63
C ILE A 74 2.13 -8.41 18.71
N THR A 75 3.30 -8.84 19.18
CA THR A 75 3.59 -10.21 19.56
C THR A 75 3.99 -10.22 21.04
N ILE A 76 3.39 -11.13 21.81
CA ILE A 76 3.66 -11.28 23.25
C ILE A 76 4.57 -12.50 23.49
N GLU A 77 5.87 -12.26 23.70
CA GLU A 77 6.85 -13.33 23.97
C GLU A 77 6.96 -13.61 25.48
N HIS A 78 6.65 -14.82 25.92
CA HIS A 78 6.75 -15.19 27.34
C HIS A 78 8.19 -15.59 27.68
N ALA A 79 8.82 -14.86 28.60
CA ALA A 79 10.18 -15.11 29.08
C ALA A 79 10.23 -16.44 29.87
N GLY A 80 10.31 -17.57 29.18
CA GLY A 80 10.38 -18.90 29.80
C GLY A 80 9.80 -20.04 28.97
N ALA A 81 9.01 -19.75 27.94
CA ALA A 81 8.55 -20.76 27.00
C ALA A 81 9.57 -20.88 25.86
N ALA A 82 10.40 -21.93 25.89
CA ALA A 82 11.25 -22.28 24.76
C ALA A 82 10.40 -22.31 23.49
N ALA A 83 10.77 -21.48 22.51
CA ALA A 83 10.04 -21.19 21.29
C ALA A 83 9.50 -22.47 20.62
N GLN A 84 8.23 -22.78 20.91
CA GLN A 84 7.41 -23.51 19.96
C GLN A 84 6.91 -22.46 18.98
N PRO A 85 7.24 -22.56 17.68
CA PRO A 85 6.70 -21.64 16.69
C PRO A 85 5.19 -21.70 16.81
N ALA A 86 4.57 -20.57 17.10
CA ALA A 86 3.13 -20.44 17.03
C ALA A 86 2.71 -20.87 15.62
N GLU A 87 2.06 -22.03 15.52
CA GLU A 87 1.21 -22.33 14.39
C GLU A 87 0.18 -21.21 14.34
N THR A 88 0.48 -20.16 13.57
CA THR A 88 -0.49 -19.16 13.13
C THR A 88 -1.66 -19.96 12.57
N ARG A 89 -2.76 -20.06 13.33
CA ARG A 89 -4.04 -20.56 12.80
C ARG A 89 -4.53 -19.52 11.80
N PRO A 90 -4.42 -19.77 10.48
CA PRO A 90 -4.88 -18.81 9.48
C PRO A 90 -6.42 -18.69 9.47
N GLU A 91 -7.12 -19.60 10.17
CA GLU A 91 -8.59 -19.63 10.23
C GLU A 91 -9.18 -18.41 10.94
N ALA A 92 -8.60 -17.93 12.05
CA ALA A 92 -9.15 -16.78 12.79
C ALA A 92 -9.00 -15.46 12.00
N ALA A 93 -7.88 -15.29 11.28
CA ALA A 93 -7.67 -14.11 10.43
C ALA A 93 -8.57 -14.10 9.19
N MET A 94 -8.89 -15.28 8.62
CA MET A 94 -9.80 -15.42 7.48
C MET A 94 -11.29 -15.30 7.87
N GLU A 95 -11.66 -15.68 9.09
CA GLU A 95 -13.04 -15.56 9.57
C GLU A 95 -13.39 -14.10 9.88
N ILE A 96 -12.46 -13.34 10.48
CA ILE A 96 -12.61 -11.90 10.75
C ILE A 96 -12.62 -11.08 9.45
N THR A 97 -11.78 -11.42 8.45
CA THR A 97 -11.84 -10.72 7.14
C THR A 97 -13.12 -11.04 6.38
N LYS A 98 -13.70 -12.23 6.52
CA LYS A 98 -15.02 -12.57 5.97
C LYS A 98 -16.16 -11.86 6.70
N GLU A 99 -16.13 -11.76 8.02
CA GLU A 99 -17.17 -11.08 8.80
C GLU A 99 -17.21 -9.56 8.53
N ILE A 100 -16.04 -8.93 8.38
CA ILE A 100 -15.92 -7.52 7.97
C ILE A 100 -16.42 -7.33 6.53
N ALA A 101 -16.09 -8.24 5.61
CA ALA A 101 -16.55 -8.18 4.21
C ALA A 101 -18.06 -8.47 4.05
N GLU A 102 -18.66 -9.27 4.92
CA GLU A 102 -20.11 -9.52 4.94
C GLU A 102 -20.89 -8.34 5.53
N ARG A 103 -20.40 -7.71 6.61
CA ARG A 103 -20.99 -6.46 7.13
C ARG A 103 -20.90 -5.31 6.12
N GLU A 104 -19.83 -5.20 5.35
CA GLU A 104 -19.74 -4.22 4.24
C GLU A 104 -20.80 -4.43 3.14
N LYS A 105 -21.19 -5.68 2.87
CA LYS A 105 -22.25 -6.01 1.89
C LYS A 105 -23.65 -5.73 2.43
N GLU A 106 -23.84 -5.82 3.74
CA GLU A 106 -25.12 -5.54 4.39
C GLU A 106 -25.40 -4.03 4.48
N ILE A 107 -24.37 -3.23 4.81
CA ILE A 107 -24.49 -1.76 4.89
C ILE A 107 -24.72 -1.10 3.51
N LYS A 108 -24.20 -1.68 2.42
CA LYS A 108 -24.47 -1.19 1.04
C LYS A 108 -25.87 -1.55 0.53
N ARG A 109 -26.65 -2.36 1.25
CA ARG A 109 -28.01 -2.76 0.86
C ARG A 109 -29.12 -2.00 1.58
N GLU A 110 -28.80 -1.18 2.58
CA GLU A 110 -29.78 -0.26 3.14
C GLU A 110 -29.94 0.96 2.22
N PRO A 111 -31.13 1.17 1.62
CA PRO A 111 -31.39 2.40 0.88
C PRO A 111 -31.33 3.57 1.86
N LEU A 112 -30.43 4.53 1.56
CA LEU A 112 -30.34 5.79 2.30
C LEU A 112 -31.75 6.38 2.45
N PRO A 113 -32.17 6.76 3.68
CA PRO A 113 -33.42 7.47 3.86
C PRO A 113 -33.40 8.72 2.98
N PRO A 114 -34.53 9.06 2.32
CA PRO A 114 -34.60 10.23 1.48
C PRO A 114 -34.14 11.45 2.29
N PRO A 115 -33.36 12.36 1.68
CA PRO A 115 -32.85 13.52 2.39
C PRO A 115 -34.01 14.29 3.04
N PRO A 116 -33.88 14.69 4.32
CA PRO A 116 -34.91 15.47 4.98
C PRO A 116 -35.17 16.72 4.17
N LYS A 117 -36.43 16.88 3.71
CA LYS A 117 -36.89 18.09 3.03
C LYS A 117 -36.57 19.28 3.94
N MET A 118 -35.69 20.15 3.46
CA MET A 118 -35.41 21.41 4.14
C MET A 118 -36.74 22.16 4.34
N PRO A 119 -37.02 22.67 5.55
CA PRO A 119 -38.21 23.45 5.78
C PRO A 119 -38.13 24.75 4.97
N GLU A 120 -39.03 24.85 3.98
CA GLU A 120 -39.35 26.12 3.35
C GLU A 120 -39.86 27.10 4.41
N THR A 121 -39.32 28.30 4.37
CA THR A 121 -39.68 29.40 5.27
C THR A 121 -41.15 29.81 5.01
N PRO A 122 -42.01 29.92 6.04
CA PRO A 122 -43.44 30.12 5.82
C PRO A 122 -43.78 31.61 5.58
N SER A 123 -44.48 31.87 4.47
CA SER A 123 -45.34 33.04 4.31
C SER A 123 -46.80 32.67 4.66
N ALA A 124 -47.54 33.64 5.16
CA ALA A 124 -48.66 33.51 6.08
C ALA A 124 -50.03 33.04 5.51
N LYS A 125 -50.90 32.61 6.46
CA LYS A 125 -52.39 32.53 6.52
C LYS A 125 -53.10 31.17 6.28
N PRO A 126 -54.30 30.94 6.89
CA PRO A 126 -54.58 29.72 7.67
C PRO A 126 -55.85 28.90 7.30
N ALA A 127 -55.81 27.60 7.64
CA ALA A 127 -56.90 26.69 8.09
C ALA A 127 -58.07 26.32 7.13
N PRO A 128 -58.86 25.22 7.35
CA PRO A 128 -58.67 24.01 8.18
C PRO A 128 -59.08 22.64 7.53
N ALA A 129 -58.78 21.55 8.27
CA ALA A 129 -59.52 20.27 8.44
C ALA A 129 -59.54 19.17 7.35
N ALA A 130 -59.03 17.97 7.68
CA ALA A 130 -59.81 16.76 8.02
C ALA A 130 -58.93 15.47 8.03
N ALA A 131 -59.34 14.48 8.83
CA ALA A 131 -58.64 13.25 9.23
C ALA A 131 -58.87 12.03 8.26
N PRO A 132 -58.86 10.74 8.70
CA PRO A 132 -57.72 9.81 8.86
C PRO A 132 -57.82 8.44 8.10
N THR A 133 -56.70 7.66 8.09
CA THR A 133 -56.55 6.17 7.93
C THR A 133 -56.95 5.49 6.59
N PRO A 134 -56.59 4.21 6.26
CA PRO A 134 -55.74 3.17 6.91
C PRO A 134 -54.70 2.41 6.00
N LYS A 135 -53.90 1.52 6.64
CA LYS A 135 -53.22 0.28 6.13
C LYS A 135 -54.15 -0.56 5.20
N PRO A 136 -53.70 -1.52 4.33
CA PRO A 136 -52.75 -2.61 4.65
C PRO A 136 -51.91 -3.24 3.48
N ALA A 137 -51.12 -4.26 3.87
CA ALA A 137 -50.77 -5.49 3.11
C ALA A 137 -49.39 -5.64 2.41
N ALA A 138 -48.61 -6.60 2.94
CA ALA A 138 -47.59 -7.44 2.26
C ALA A 138 -48.26 -8.42 1.26
N PRO A 139 -47.61 -9.39 0.55
CA PRO A 139 -46.22 -9.93 0.51
C PRO A 139 -45.71 -10.04 -0.99
N PRO A 140 -44.78 -10.90 -1.49
CA PRO A 140 -44.02 -12.02 -0.89
C PRO A 140 -42.51 -12.11 -1.22
N ALA A 141 -41.92 -13.11 -0.57
CA ALA A 141 -40.54 -13.55 -0.61
C ALA A 141 -40.05 -14.00 -2.00
N THR A 142 -38.83 -13.59 -2.35
CA THR A 142 -38.05 -14.14 -3.47
C THR A 142 -36.85 -14.93 -2.95
N ALA A 143 -36.77 -16.17 -3.43
CA ALA A 143 -35.79 -17.18 -3.10
C ALA A 143 -34.35 -16.79 -3.51
N ALA A 144 -33.40 -17.07 -2.63
CA ALA A 144 -31.96 -17.00 -2.90
C ALA A 144 -31.47 -18.30 -3.57
N PRO A 145 -30.65 -18.24 -4.64
CA PRO A 145 -29.99 -19.42 -5.19
C PRO A 145 -28.81 -19.85 -4.31
N LYS A 146 -28.81 -21.14 -3.93
CA LYS A 146 -27.68 -21.83 -3.27
C LYS A 146 -26.44 -21.80 -4.15
N ALA A 147 -25.41 -21.06 -3.73
CA ALA A 147 -24.06 -21.20 -4.25
C ALA A 147 -23.43 -22.48 -3.66
N LYS A 148 -23.01 -23.40 -4.53
CA LYS A 148 -22.24 -24.60 -4.19
C LYS A 148 -20.85 -24.16 -3.68
N ALA A 149 -20.50 -24.61 -2.48
CA ALA A 149 -19.13 -24.54 -1.96
C ALA A 149 -18.19 -25.39 -2.82
N PRO A 150 -16.94 -24.95 -3.10
CA PRO A 150 -15.95 -25.77 -3.77
C PRO A 150 -15.52 -26.92 -2.86
N GLU A 151 -15.69 -28.16 -3.32
CA GLU A 151 -15.13 -29.34 -2.67
C GLU A 151 -13.59 -29.23 -2.62
N GLU A 152 -13.07 -29.20 -1.40
CA GLU A 152 -11.65 -29.28 -1.09
C GLU A 152 -11.12 -30.66 -1.52
N LYS A 153 -10.41 -30.67 -2.66
CA LYS A 153 -9.74 -31.86 -3.18
C LYS A 153 -8.55 -32.19 -2.27
N LYS A 154 -8.68 -33.27 -1.50
CA LYS A 154 -7.59 -33.94 -0.78
C LYS A 154 -6.39 -34.14 -1.72
N GLU A 155 -5.24 -33.53 -1.39
CA GLU A 155 -4.01 -33.66 -2.16
C GLU A 155 -3.47 -35.09 -2.08
N GLU A 156 -3.35 -35.75 -3.23
CA GLU A 156 -2.67 -37.05 -3.34
C GLU A 156 -1.16 -36.90 -3.12
N PRO A 157 -0.50 -37.85 -2.44
CA PRO A 157 0.94 -37.80 -2.20
C PRO A 157 1.72 -37.75 -3.53
N PRO A 158 2.85 -37.01 -3.58
CA PRO A 158 3.62 -36.82 -4.79
C PRO A 158 4.16 -38.16 -5.32
N PRO A 159 4.18 -38.38 -6.66
CA PRO A 159 4.80 -39.56 -7.25
C PRO A 159 6.31 -39.59 -6.94
N ALA A 160 6.80 -40.76 -6.51
CA ALA A 160 8.16 -40.93 -5.96
C ALA A 160 9.31 -40.75 -6.97
N THR A 161 9.02 -40.49 -8.25
CA THR A 161 10.00 -40.49 -9.35
C THR A 161 10.32 -39.11 -9.92
N LEU A 162 9.82 -38.02 -9.32
CA LEU A 162 10.07 -36.67 -9.85
C LEU A 162 11.52 -36.23 -9.66
N SER A 163 12.10 -35.61 -10.69
CA SER A 163 13.38 -34.92 -10.64
C SER A 163 13.35 -33.76 -9.64
N PRO A 164 14.51 -33.27 -9.14
CA PRO A 164 14.55 -32.15 -8.20
C PRO A 164 13.81 -30.89 -8.69
N LEU A 165 13.84 -30.63 -10.00
CA LEU A 165 13.19 -29.49 -10.63
C LEU A 165 11.66 -29.68 -10.72
N GLU A 166 11.22 -30.88 -11.13
CA GLU A 166 9.80 -31.24 -11.11
C GLU A 166 9.21 -31.20 -9.70
N LYS A 167 9.98 -31.58 -8.67
CA LYS A 167 9.55 -31.45 -7.26
C LYS A 167 9.27 -30.01 -6.88
N THR A 168 10.12 -29.08 -7.32
CA THR A 168 9.94 -27.64 -7.04
C THR A 168 8.67 -27.11 -7.72
N ILE A 169 8.45 -27.49 -8.99
CA ILE A 169 7.25 -27.09 -9.75
C ILE A 169 5.99 -27.70 -9.14
N TYR A 170 6.01 -28.99 -8.81
CA TYR A 170 4.89 -29.69 -8.18
C TYR A 170 4.54 -29.09 -6.81
N LYS A 171 5.53 -28.71 -6.01
CA LYS A 171 5.30 -28.11 -4.70
C LYS A 171 4.59 -26.75 -4.79
N LYS A 172 4.85 -25.94 -5.83
CA LYS A 172 4.20 -24.64 -6.02
C LYS A 172 2.87 -24.72 -6.76
N PHE A 173 2.79 -25.54 -7.82
CA PHE A 173 1.69 -25.49 -8.79
C PHE A 173 0.96 -26.83 -8.96
N GLY A 174 1.34 -27.86 -8.19
CA GLY A 174 0.76 -29.20 -8.24
C GLY A 174 0.97 -29.91 -9.57
N LYS A 175 0.07 -30.85 -9.88
CA LYS A 175 0.05 -31.59 -11.16
C LYS A 175 -0.05 -30.66 -12.37
N THR A 176 -0.73 -29.54 -12.22
CA THR A 176 -0.92 -28.55 -13.29
C THR A 176 0.41 -27.93 -13.74
N GLY A 177 1.29 -27.57 -12.81
CA GLY A 177 2.61 -27.04 -13.15
C GLY A 177 3.49 -28.06 -13.89
N LEU A 178 3.42 -29.33 -13.49
CA LEU A 178 4.13 -30.41 -14.21
C LEU A 178 3.59 -30.62 -15.61
N GLN A 179 2.28 -30.52 -15.81
CA GLN A 179 1.68 -30.66 -17.12
C GLN A 179 2.14 -29.53 -18.06
N VAL A 180 2.18 -28.28 -17.57
CA VAL A 180 2.74 -27.14 -18.32
C VAL A 180 4.22 -27.37 -18.63
N TYR A 181 5.03 -27.79 -17.65
CA TYR A 181 6.45 -28.08 -17.84
C TYR A 181 6.70 -29.08 -18.98
N ASN A 182 5.93 -30.17 -19.00
CA ASN A 182 6.06 -31.23 -20.00
C ASN A 182 5.63 -30.79 -21.42
N LEU A 183 4.89 -29.69 -21.54
CA LEU A 183 4.45 -29.14 -22.82
C LEU A 183 5.39 -28.07 -23.38
N ILE A 184 6.39 -27.61 -22.61
CA ILE A 184 7.38 -26.65 -23.09
C ILE A 184 8.48 -27.42 -23.81
N ASP A 185 8.25 -27.69 -25.09
CA ASP A 185 9.20 -28.35 -26.00
C ASP A 185 10.08 -27.36 -26.79
N GLY A 186 9.80 -26.06 -26.65
CA GLY A 186 10.47 -24.97 -27.37
C GLY A 186 9.81 -24.58 -28.69
N GLU A 187 8.78 -25.31 -29.13
CA GLU A 187 8.00 -25.00 -30.34
C GLU A 187 6.59 -24.52 -29.99
N LYS A 188 5.98 -25.07 -28.94
CA LYS A 188 4.63 -24.71 -28.51
C LYS A 188 4.54 -23.28 -27.99
N THR A 189 3.49 -22.60 -28.43
CA THR A 189 3.13 -21.26 -27.96
C THR A 189 2.35 -21.33 -26.65
N ALA A 190 2.34 -20.22 -25.90
CA ALA A 190 1.55 -20.14 -24.66
C ALA A 190 0.04 -20.37 -24.90
N GLU A 191 -0.47 -20.00 -26.07
CA GLU A 191 -1.86 -20.20 -26.46
C GLU A 191 -2.18 -21.70 -26.61
N GLU A 192 -1.31 -22.48 -27.28
CA GLU A 192 -1.48 -23.92 -27.44
C GLU A 192 -1.41 -24.66 -26.08
N ILE A 193 -0.50 -24.23 -25.20
CA ILE A 193 -0.40 -24.78 -23.84
C ILE A 193 -1.69 -24.49 -23.05
N LEU A 194 -2.27 -23.31 -23.21
CA LEU A 194 -3.52 -22.93 -22.55
C LEU A 194 -4.69 -23.79 -23.02
N GLU A 195 -4.80 -24.00 -24.34
CA GLU A 195 -5.84 -24.86 -24.93
C GLU A 195 -5.70 -26.33 -24.49
N GLU A 196 -4.48 -26.85 -24.45
CA GLU A 196 -4.22 -28.27 -24.11
C GLU A 196 -4.37 -28.57 -22.62
N THR A 197 -4.00 -27.63 -21.76
CA THR A 197 -4.08 -27.81 -20.30
C THR A 197 -5.41 -27.36 -19.69
N GLY A 198 -6.15 -26.48 -20.36
CA GLY A 198 -7.41 -25.90 -19.87
C GLY A 198 -7.23 -25.01 -18.65
N ILE A 199 -6.02 -24.49 -18.40
CA ILE A 199 -5.75 -23.61 -17.27
C ILE A 199 -6.08 -22.16 -17.61
N GLY A 200 -6.41 -21.35 -16.61
CA GLY A 200 -6.62 -19.92 -16.82
C GLY A 200 -5.31 -19.21 -17.18
N GLU A 201 -5.40 -18.22 -18.08
CA GLU A 201 -4.26 -17.41 -18.55
C GLU A 201 -3.40 -16.86 -17.41
N VAL A 202 -4.03 -16.33 -16.36
CA VAL A 202 -3.33 -15.78 -15.18
C VAL A 202 -2.43 -16.83 -14.52
N LYS A 203 -2.94 -18.05 -14.37
CA LYS A 203 -2.19 -19.16 -13.74
C LYS A 203 -1.09 -19.67 -14.65
N LEU A 204 -1.29 -19.67 -15.98
CA LEU A 204 -0.25 -20.02 -16.94
C LEU A 204 0.91 -19.01 -16.87
N VAL A 205 0.61 -17.71 -16.85
CA VAL A 205 1.62 -16.65 -16.77
C VAL A 205 2.43 -16.78 -15.48
N GLU A 206 1.79 -17.02 -14.33
CA GLU A 206 2.48 -17.25 -13.06
C GLU A 206 3.43 -18.46 -13.11
N ILE A 207 3.04 -19.55 -13.76
CA ILE A 207 3.88 -20.75 -13.92
C ILE A 207 5.08 -20.44 -14.83
N LEU A 208 4.86 -19.76 -15.96
CA LEU A 208 5.91 -19.43 -16.93
C LEU A 208 6.91 -18.41 -16.34
N GLU A 209 6.44 -17.38 -15.63
CA GLU A 209 7.31 -16.42 -14.95
C GLU A 209 8.14 -17.07 -13.86
N PHE A 210 7.55 -17.99 -13.09
CA PHE A 210 8.31 -18.76 -12.10
C PHE A 210 9.41 -19.59 -12.75
N MET A 211 9.12 -20.26 -13.87
CA MET A 211 10.12 -21.06 -14.59
C MET A 211 11.22 -20.20 -15.22
N ASP A 212 10.90 -19.00 -15.69
CA ASP A 212 11.89 -18.04 -16.22
C ASP A 212 12.81 -17.52 -15.10
N GLN A 213 12.25 -17.21 -13.93
CA GLN A 213 13.00 -16.77 -12.75
C GLN A 213 13.95 -17.84 -12.20
N GLU A 214 13.52 -19.10 -12.18
CA GLU A 214 14.35 -20.24 -11.78
C GLU A 214 15.35 -20.66 -12.87
N GLY A 215 15.34 -19.99 -14.04
CA GLY A 215 16.25 -20.27 -15.17
C GLY A 215 15.96 -21.60 -15.86
N ILE A 216 14.73 -22.12 -15.72
CA ILE A 216 14.26 -23.38 -16.33
C ILE A 216 13.92 -23.16 -17.80
N ILE A 217 13.26 -22.04 -18.09
CA ILE A 217 12.91 -21.60 -19.43
C ILE A 217 13.43 -20.19 -19.67
N LYS A 218 13.42 -19.73 -20.92
CA LYS A 218 13.72 -18.35 -21.27
C LYS A 218 12.58 -17.80 -22.12
N LEU A 219 11.81 -16.87 -21.57
CA LEU A 219 10.69 -16.28 -22.30
C LEU A 219 11.22 -15.26 -23.32
N GLU A 220 11.18 -15.64 -24.61
CA GLU A 220 11.41 -14.69 -25.69
C GLU A 220 10.19 -13.75 -25.79
N LYS A 221 10.33 -12.56 -25.18
CA LYS A 221 9.33 -11.50 -25.36
C LYS A 221 9.33 -11.14 -26.85
N PRO A 222 8.17 -11.13 -27.54
CA PRO A 222 8.12 -10.72 -28.92
C PRO A 222 8.70 -9.32 -29.02
N SER A 223 9.90 -9.23 -29.59
CA SER A 223 10.57 -7.96 -29.81
C SER A 223 9.62 -7.09 -30.63
N LYS A 224 9.33 -5.87 -30.16
CA LYS A 224 8.59 -4.85 -30.92
C LYS A 224 9.36 -4.37 -32.18
N GLU A 225 10.28 -5.17 -32.70
CA GLU A 225 10.87 -4.97 -34.01
C GLU A 225 9.87 -5.36 -35.09
N LYS A 226 9.20 -4.32 -35.61
CA LYS A 226 8.35 -4.38 -36.81
C LYS A 226 9.02 -5.24 -37.89
N PRO A 227 8.41 -6.35 -38.32
CA PRO A 227 8.87 -7.04 -39.51
C PRO A 227 8.63 -6.13 -40.71
N LYS A 228 9.72 -5.64 -41.32
CA LYS A 228 9.68 -4.99 -42.64
C LYS A 228 9.42 -6.08 -43.69
N ALA A 229 8.16 -6.44 -43.90
CA ALA A 229 7.75 -7.25 -45.03
C ALA A 229 7.13 -6.37 -46.13
N LYS A 230 7.86 -6.19 -47.23
CA LYS A 230 7.32 -5.80 -48.53
C LYS A 230 6.42 -6.94 -49.04
N GLY A 231 5.20 -6.61 -49.46
CA GLY A 231 4.41 -7.48 -50.34
C GLY A 231 2.92 -7.52 -50.05
N LYS A 232 2.14 -6.74 -50.81
CA LYS A 232 0.69 -6.93 -51.04
C LYS A 232 0.47 -8.25 -51.81
N PRO A 233 -0.65 -9.00 -51.62
CA PRO A 233 -1.96 -8.55 -52.08
C PRO A 233 -3.24 -8.98 -51.29
N LYS A 234 -4.23 -8.09 -51.39
CA LYS A 234 -5.71 -8.23 -51.44
C LYS A 234 -6.46 -9.31 -50.62
N ALA A 235 -7.22 -8.78 -49.65
CA ALA A 235 -8.68 -8.88 -49.44
C ALA A 235 -9.34 -10.24 -49.07
N LYS A 236 -9.74 -10.35 -47.79
CA LYS A 236 -11.11 -10.70 -47.31
C LYS A 236 -11.35 -10.01 -45.95
N PRO A 237 -12.56 -9.53 -45.62
CA PRO A 237 -12.86 -9.01 -44.28
C PRO A 237 -13.05 -10.22 -43.35
N LYS A 238 -12.01 -10.53 -42.56
CA LYS A 238 -12.15 -11.38 -41.38
C LYS A 238 -12.56 -10.49 -40.23
N PHE A 239 -13.67 -10.87 -39.60
CA PHE A 239 -14.13 -10.42 -38.30
C PHE A 239 -12.93 -10.30 -37.36
N GLU A 240 -12.55 -9.08 -36.99
CA GLU A 240 -11.61 -8.86 -35.90
C GLU A 240 -12.36 -9.21 -34.61
N PRO A 241 -11.86 -10.15 -33.80
CA PRO A 241 -12.37 -10.33 -32.46
C PRO A 241 -12.23 -8.98 -31.75
N LEU A 242 -13.26 -8.55 -31.01
CA LEU A 242 -13.08 -7.60 -29.93
C LEU A 242 -12.10 -8.24 -28.93
N HIS A 243 -10.81 -8.19 -29.21
CA HIS A 243 -9.83 -8.10 -28.15
C HIS A 243 -10.06 -6.72 -27.57
N GLU A 244 -10.78 -6.69 -26.45
CA GLU A 244 -10.57 -5.66 -25.46
C GLU A 244 -9.07 -5.54 -25.31
N GLU A 245 -8.51 -4.51 -25.96
CA GLU A 245 -7.24 -3.95 -25.57
C GLU A 245 -7.38 -3.79 -24.05
N LYS A 246 -6.78 -4.71 -23.28
CA LYS A 246 -6.06 -4.32 -22.07
C LYS A 246 -5.03 -3.31 -22.58
N ARG A 247 -5.50 -2.10 -22.89
CA ARG A 247 -4.74 -0.90 -22.69
C ARG A 247 -4.25 -1.09 -21.27
N GLU A 248 -3.00 -1.49 -21.15
CA GLU A 248 -2.10 -0.79 -20.25
C GLU A 248 -2.55 0.66 -20.36
N VAL A 249 -3.47 1.05 -19.48
CA VAL A 249 -3.93 2.42 -19.36
C VAL A 249 -2.63 3.08 -19.00
N GLU A 250 -1.94 3.59 -20.02
CA GLU A 250 -0.69 4.32 -19.91
C GLU A 250 -0.87 5.10 -18.62
N GLU A 251 -0.09 4.73 -17.60
CA GLU A 251 -0.24 5.27 -16.26
C GLU A 251 0.18 6.73 -16.35
N ARG A 252 -0.71 7.54 -16.91
CA ARG A 252 -0.49 8.94 -17.21
C ARG A 252 -0.51 9.60 -15.85
N LEU A 253 0.70 9.88 -15.39
CA LEU A 253 0.92 10.87 -14.36
C LEU A 253 0.07 12.09 -14.69
N SER A 254 -0.48 12.73 -13.67
CA SER A 254 -1.10 14.03 -13.90
C SER A 254 -0.07 14.91 -14.63
N PRO A 255 -0.49 15.72 -15.62
CA PRO A 255 0.44 16.55 -16.40
C PRO A 255 1.28 17.49 -15.50
N ASP A 256 0.83 17.72 -14.27
CA ASP A 256 1.47 18.56 -13.27
C ASP A 256 2.33 17.77 -12.26
N ALA A 257 2.35 16.43 -12.31
CA ALA A 257 3.13 15.62 -11.39
C ALA A 257 4.63 15.74 -11.69
N ILE A 258 5.35 16.42 -10.80
CA ILE A 258 6.81 16.49 -10.83
C ILE A 258 7.39 15.12 -10.44
N PRO A 259 8.33 14.57 -11.23
CA PRO A 259 8.92 13.27 -10.94
C PRO A 259 9.72 13.24 -9.64
N ILE A 260 9.88 12.04 -9.08
CA ILE A 260 10.83 11.80 -7.99
C ILE A 260 12.17 11.46 -8.63
N ASP A 261 13.19 12.27 -8.35
CA ASP A 261 14.53 12.03 -8.85
C ASP A 261 15.40 11.33 -7.80
N LEU A 262 16.24 10.42 -8.29
CA LEU A 262 17.34 9.82 -7.55
C LEU A 262 18.64 10.52 -7.96
N PRO A 263 19.25 11.34 -7.08
CA PRO A 263 20.57 11.89 -7.34
C PRO A 263 21.62 10.80 -7.22
N VAL A 264 22.39 10.60 -8.29
CA VAL A 264 23.46 9.61 -8.38
C VAL A 264 24.81 10.32 -8.31
N ARG A 265 25.65 9.97 -7.34
CA ARG A 265 26.94 10.64 -7.13
C ARG A 265 27.92 10.30 -8.24
N GLN A 266 28.55 11.32 -8.81
CA GLN A 266 29.57 11.13 -9.82
C GLN A 266 30.98 11.13 -9.19
N PRO A 267 31.89 10.26 -9.63
CA PRO A 267 33.25 10.23 -9.12
C PRO A 267 33.97 11.54 -9.51
N LEU A 268 34.54 12.21 -8.51
CA LEU A 268 35.35 13.42 -8.68
C LEU A 268 36.74 13.19 -8.12
N GLY A 269 37.76 13.66 -8.82
CA GLY A 269 39.13 13.68 -8.28
C GLY A 269 39.22 14.55 -7.02
N PHE A 270 40.16 14.20 -6.12
CA PHE A 270 40.28 14.82 -4.79
C PHE A 270 40.31 16.36 -4.81
N ALA A 271 41.07 16.97 -5.73
CA ALA A 271 41.13 18.43 -5.86
C ALA A 271 39.79 19.06 -6.25
N LYS A 272 39.06 18.46 -7.21
CA LYS A 272 37.72 18.93 -7.63
C LYS A 272 36.70 18.74 -6.52
N ALA A 273 36.79 17.65 -5.76
CA ALA A 273 35.91 17.40 -4.62
C ALA A 273 36.13 18.43 -3.49
N GLY A 274 37.38 18.80 -3.20
CA GLY A 274 37.70 19.86 -2.24
C GLY A 274 37.16 21.22 -2.65
N LEU A 275 37.39 21.63 -3.90
CA LEU A 275 36.86 22.88 -4.45
C LEU A 275 35.32 22.90 -4.43
N LEU A 276 34.68 21.80 -4.84
CA LEU A 276 33.23 21.67 -4.82
C LEU A 276 32.66 21.87 -3.42
N LYS A 277 33.24 21.23 -2.40
CA LYS A 277 32.79 21.39 -1.01
C LYS A 277 32.92 22.84 -0.54
N ALA A 278 34.03 23.50 -0.86
CA ALA A 278 34.23 24.91 -0.52
C ALA A 278 33.18 25.81 -1.20
N GLU A 279 32.93 25.63 -2.50
CA GLU A 279 31.92 26.40 -3.23
C GLU A 279 30.49 26.13 -2.71
N LEU A 280 30.19 24.87 -2.39
CA LEU A 280 28.90 24.47 -1.87
C LEU A 280 28.66 25.08 -0.48
N ALA A 281 29.67 25.05 0.40
CA ALA A 281 29.62 25.71 1.69
C ALA A 281 29.46 27.23 1.56
N ALA A 282 30.17 27.86 0.62
CA ALA A 282 30.06 29.30 0.39
C ALA A 282 28.68 29.73 -0.11
N ARG A 283 28.00 28.91 -0.93
CA ARG A 283 26.69 29.24 -1.52
C ARG A 283 25.49 28.80 -0.66
N PHE A 284 25.59 27.64 -0.04
CA PHE A 284 24.46 26.97 0.61
C PHE A 284 24.73 26.63 2.09
N GLY A 285 25.89 27.03 2.63
CA GLY A 285 26.25 26.78 4.02
C GLY A 285 26.43 25.30 4.35
N SER A 286 26.16 24.95 5.61
CA SER A 286 26.18 23.56 6.10
C SER A 286 25.14 22.68 5.42
N GLU A 287 24.00 23.24 5.02
CA GLU A 287 22.90 22.51 4.38
C GLU A 287 23.31 21.91 3.04
N GLY A 288 24.07 22.68 2.22
CA GLY A 288 24.61 22.15 0.98
C GLY A 288 25.54 20.95 1.21
N LEU A 289 26.42 21.03 2.21
CA LEU A 289 27.29 19.91 2.58
C LEU A 289 26.51 18.69 3.08
N LYS A 290 25.43 18.91 3.84
CA LYS A 290 24.53 17.85 4.31
C LYS A 290 23.85 17.16 3.14
N VAL A 291 23.29 17.91 2.19
CA VAL A 291 22.70 17.35 0.97
C VAL A 291 23.74 16.54 0.18
N LEU A 292 24.95 17.07 -0.03
CA LEU A 292 26.01 16.35 -0.73
C LEU A 292 26.39 15.02 -0.04
N SER A 293 26.32 14.96 1.29
CA SER A 293 26.61 13.74 2.04
C SER A 293 25.54 12.65 1.92
N LEU A 294 24.29 13.04 1.62
CA LEU A 294 23.16 12.11 1.43
C LEU A 294 23.02 11.60 -0.01
N ILE A 295 23.81 12.13 -0.96
CA ILE A 295 23.82 11.61 -2.33
C ILE A 295 24.68 10.33 -2.37
N ASP A 296 24.01 9.19 -2.25
CA ASP A 296 24.61 7.86 -2.12
C ASP A 296 23.97 6.80 -3.06
N ASP A 297 23.23 7.24 -4.07
CA ASP A 297 22.49 6.43 -5.03
C ASP A 297 21.32 5.61 -4.42
N LYS A 298 21.01 5.83 -3.13
CA LYS A 298 19.90 5.18 -2.42
C LYS A 298 18.83 6.19 -2.01
N HIS A 299 19.26 7.36 -1.51
CA HIS A 299 18.36 8.41 -1.06
C HIS A 299 17.84 9.23 -2.24
N ASP A 300 16.53 9.20 -2.46
CA ASP A 300 15.89 10.09 -3.42
C ASP A 300 15.67 11.50 -2.83
N ILE A 301 15.22 12.43 -3.68
CA ILE A 301 14.98 13.82 -3.27
C ILE A 301 13.97 13.96 -2.12
N VAL A 302 13.00 13.04 -1.98
CA VAL A 302 11.99 13.08 -0.93
C VAL A 302 12.59 12.66 0.41
N GLU A 303 13.40 11.61 0.41
CA GLU A 303 14.14 11.18 1.61
C GLU A 303 15.15 12.24 2.05
N ILE A 304 15.88 12.85 1.10
CA ILE A 304 16.78 13.97 1.40
C ILE A 304 16.00 15.14 2.01
N ALA A 305 14.81 15.48 1.47
CA ALA A 305 13.96 16.53 2.04
C ALA A 305 13.52 16.22 3.47
N ARG A 306 13.06 15.00 3.70
CA ARG A 306 12.65 14.52 5.02
C ARG A 306 13.79 14.62 6.06
N ASP A 307 14.99 14.18 5.68
CA ASP A 307 16.12 14.03 6.61
C ASP A 307 16.89 15.36 6.84
N THR A 308 16.79 16.27 5.87
CA THR A 308 17.38 17.62 5.98
C THR A 308 16.40 18.65 6.55
N GLY A 309 15.09 18.48 6.37
CA GLY A 309 14.09 19.52 6.67
C GLY A 309 14.14 20.70 5.68
N LEU A 310 14.78 20.52 4.52
CA LEU A 310 14.79 21.48 3.43
C LEU A 310 13.56 21.29 2.53
N SER A 311 13.07 22.38 1.93
CA SER A 311 12.02 22.24 0.90
C SER A 311 12.59 21.56 -0.34
N LEU A 312 11.75 20.88 -1.11
CA LEU A 312 12.14 20.28 -2.39
C LEU A 312 12.78 21.30 -3.34
N ASP A 313 12.29 22.55 -3.39
CA ASP A 313 12.91 23.64 -4.19
C ASP A 313 14.32 24.04 -3.74
N GLN A 314 14.63 23.89 -2.45
CA GLN A 314 15.99 24.16 -1.94
C GLN A 314 16.92 23.05 -2.40
N ILE A 315 16.46 21.80 -2.32
CA ILE A 315 17.19 20.62 -2.76
C ILE A 315 17.43 20.67 -4.27
N ASP A 316 16.42 20.99 -5.06
CA ASP A 316 16.55 21.13 -6.52
C ASP A 316 17.62 22.16 -6.90
N ARG A 317 17.68 23.31 -6.22
CA ARG A 317 18.71 24.33 -6.48
C ARG A 317 20.11 23.82 -6.16
N MET A 318 20.26 23.05 -5.08
CA MET A 318 21.54 22.44 -4.69
C MET A 318 21.93 21.33 -5.68
N LEU A 319 21.00 20.44 -6.04
CA LEU A 319 21.24 19.35 -6.99
C LEU A 319 21.50 19.88 -8.40
N ALA A 320 20.81 20.93 -8.84
CA ALA A 320 21.10 21.61 -10.11
C ALA A 320 22.51 22.21 -10.12
N PHE A 321 22.96 22.78 -9.00
CA PHE A 321 24.34 23.25 -8.86
C PHE A 321 25.34 22.10 -8.94
N LEU A 322 25.09 21.00 -8.23
CA LEU A 322 25.94 19.80 -8.26
C LEU A 322 25.98 19.17 -9.67
N GLY A 323 24.85 19.10 -10.36
CA GLY A 323 24.75 18.63 -11.75
C GLY A 323 25.57 19.48 -12.71
N LYS A 324 25.50 20.81 -12.60
CA LYS A 324 26.34 21.74 -13.40
C LYS A 324 27.84 21.55 -13.16
N ARG A 325 28.23 21.06 -11.98
CA ARG A 325 29.63 20.75 -11.64
C ARG A 325 30.03 19.30 -11.97
N GLY A 326 29.12 18.51 -12.54
CA GLY A 326 29.35 17.09 -12.84
C GLY A 326 29.54 16.24 -11.58
N ALA A 327 28.99 16.67 -10.44
CA ALA A 327 29.09 15.98 -9.16
C ALA A 327 27.92 15.04 -8.87
N ALA A 328 26.78 15.27 -9.53
CA ALA A 328 25.57 14.47 -9.40
C ALA A 328 24.88 14.32 -10.77
N LEU A 329 24.26 13.16 -11.01
CA LEU A 329 23.38 12.90 -12.14
C LEU A 329 21.98 12.63 -11.61
N MET A 330 20.96 13.27 -12.17
CA MET A 330 19.57 13.07 -11.75
C MET A 330 18.93 11.95 -12.58
N LYS A 331 18.45 10.90 -11.92
CA LYS A 331 17.67 9.83 -12.56
C LYS A 331 16.23 9.87 -12.05
N ALA A 332 15.28 10.23 -12.91
CA ALA A 332 13.86 10.17 -12.57
C ALA A 332 13.39 8.71 -12.35
N TYR A 333 12.62 8.48 -11.30
CA TYR A 333 11.98 7.20 -11.04
C TYR A 333 10.83 6.93 -12.01
N LYS A 334 10.77 5.69 -12.47
CA LYS A 334 9.61 5.16 -13.19
C LYS A 334 8.47 4.85 -12.21
N PRO A 335 7.21 4.85 -12.65
CA PRO A 335 6.07 4.45 -11.81
C PRO A 335 6.26 3.09 -11.12
N SER A 336 6.88 2.12 -11.80
CA SER A 336 7.22 0.82 -11.21
C SER A 336 8.25 0.91 -10.07
N GLU A 337 9.26 1.78 -10.20
CA GLU A 337 10.26 2.01 -9.16
C GLU A 337 9.62 2.72 -7.95
N VAL A 338 8.71 3.67 -8.19
CA VAL A 338 7.91 4.31 -7.12
C VAL A 338 7.04 3.29 -6.39
N ARG A 339 6.36 2.38 -7.12
CA ARG A 339 5.57 1.30 -6.51
C ARG A 339 6.42 0.39 -5.62
N ILE A 340 7.59 -0.01 -6.11
CA ILE A 340 8.51 -0.88 -5.35
C ILE A 340 8.95 -0.19 -4.07
N LYS A 341 9.25 1.12 -4.12
CA LYS A 341 9.78 1.87 -2.97
C LYS A 341 8.71 2.27 -1.96
N TYR A 342 7.56 2.77 -2.42
CA TYR A 342 6.54 3.38 -1.56
C TYR A 342 5.21 2.60 -1.51
N GLY A 343 5.14 1.44 -2.16
CA GLY A 343 3.94 0.63 -2.25
C GLY A 343 2.89 1.17 -3.23
N ASP A 344 1.77 0.44 -3.34
CA ASP A 344 0.65 0.83 -4.21
C ASP A 344 -0.03 2.12 -3.77
N ASP A 345 -0.15 2.32 -2.45
CA ASP A 345 -0.68 3.55 -1.86
C ASP A 345 0.20 4.75 -2.22
N GLY A 346 1.52 4.61 -2.07
CA GLY A 346 2.50 5.62 -2.48
C GLY A 346 2.39 5.94 -3.97
N LEU A 347 2.29 4.93 -4.84
CA LEU A 347 2.12 5.17 -6.27
C LEU A 347 0.84 5.96 -6.58
N ALA A 348 -0.28 5.65 -5.92
CA ALA A 348 -1.54 6.38 -6.11
C ALA A 348 -1.40 7.85 -5.70
N ILE A 349 -0.70 8.13 -4.59
CA ILE A 349 -0.39 9.48 -4.13
C ILE A 349 0.51 10.22 -5.13
N TYR A 350 1.57 9.57 -5.58
CA TYR A 350 2.52 10.11 -6.57
C TYR A 350 1.84 10.49 -7.89
N ARG A 351 0.91 9.65 -8.39
CA ARG A 351 0.19 9.96 -9.63
C ARG A 351 -0.62 11.25 -9.56
N LYS A 352 -1.13 11.60 -8.38
CA LYS A 352 -1.98 12.77 -8.19
C LYS A 352 -1.19 14.03 -7.83
N TYR A 353 -0.25 13.91 -6.90
CA TYR A 353 0.45 15.05 -6.30
C TYR A 353 1.98 15.03 -6.52
N GLY A 354 2.50 14.11 -7.34
CA GLY A 354 3.92 13.98 -7.62
C GLY A 354 4.75 13.73 -6.35
N ARG A 355 5.99 14.21 -6.38
CA ARG A 355 6.92 14.12 -5.24
C ARG A 355 6.44 14.84 -3.96
N ASP A 356 5.63 15.89 -4.07
CA ASP A 356 5.11 16.62 -2.90
C ASP A 356 4.17 15.72 -2.10
N GLY A 357 3.33 14.96 -2.82
CA GLY A 357 2.46 13.94 -2.23
C GLY A 357 3.24 12.89 -1.43
N ILE A 358 4.32 12.37 -2.01
CA ILE A 358 5.17 11.37 -1.35
C ILE A 358 5.88 11.95 -0.13
N LEU A 359 6.32 13.22 -0.18
CA LEU A 359 6.93 13.85 0.99
C LEU A 359 5.94 13.95 2.16
N VAL A 360 4.71 14.37 1.91
CA VAL A 360 3.68 14.40 2.96
C VAL A 360 3.38 12.99 3.47
N TYR A 361 3.28 12.01 2.57
CA TYR A 361 3.07 10.61 2.92
C TYR A 361 4.16 10.06 3.85
N GLU A 362 5.42 10.36 3.56
CA GLU A 362 6.57 9.95 4.38
C GLU A 362 6.64 10.64 5.75
N LEU A 363 6.03 11.82 5.88
CA LEU A 363 5.96 12.56 7.14
C LEU A 363 4.80 12.09 8.03
N ILE A 364 3.77 11.47 7.44
CA ILE A 364 2.69 10.86 8.21
C ILE A 364 3.25 9.67 9.02
N GLY A 365 2.99 9.68 10.33
CA GLY A 365 3.52 8.70 11.28
C GLY A 365 4.90 9.04 11.87
N LYS A 366 5.60 10.05 11.31
CA LYS A 366 6.85 10.60 11.85
C LYS A 366 6.65 11.92 12.59
N GLU A 367 5.66 12.71 12.16
CA GLU A 367 5.28 13.94 12.83
C GLU A 367 3.95 13.75 13.57
N ASP A 368 3.84 14.38 14.75
CA ASP A 368 2.68 14.22 15.62
C ASP A 368 1.46 15.03 15.15
N SER A 369 1.68 16.07 14.34
CA SER A 369 0.62 16.98 13.93
C SER A 369 0.74 17.44 12.47
N ILE A 370 -0.40 17.77 11.86
CA ILE A 370 -0.45 18.33 10.49
C ILE A 370 0.30 19.67 10.42
N LYS A 371 0.32 20.44 11.52
CA LYS A 371 1.09 21.68 11.61
C LYS A 371 2.59 21.41 11.45
N ASP A 372 3.09 20.34 12.04
CA ASP A 372 4.51 19.94 11.93
C ASP A 372 4.82 19.38 10.55
N ILE A 373 3.91 18.58 9.96
CA ILE A 373 4.01 18.13 8.56
C ILE A 373 4.15 19.33 7.62
N VAL A 374 3.31 20.36 7.77
CA VAL A 374 3.38 21.58 6.94
C VAL A 374 4.66 22.36 7.18
N LYS A 375 5.05 22.54 8.45
CA LYS A 375 6.28 23.25 8.82
C LYS A 375 7.53 22.57 8.25
N LYS A 376 7.57 21.23 8.28
CA LYS A 376 8.72 20.43 7.83
C LYS A 376 8.76 20.27 6.32
N SER A 377 7.63 20.01 5.68
CA SER A 377 7.53 19.93 4.21
C SER A 377 7.71 21.27 3.52
N LYS A 378 7.41 22.38 4.21
CA LYS A 378 7.39 23.76 3.68
C LYS A 378 6.46 23.93 2.48
N LEU A 379 5.46 23.07 2.34
CA LEU A 379 4.43 23.16 1.31
C LEU A 379 3.41 24.24 1.65
N ASP A 380 2.66 24.67 0.64
CA ASP A 380 1.48 25.50 0.86
C ASP A 380 0.49 24.78 1.80
N LYS A 381 -0.08 25.54 2.75
CA LYS A 381 -0.96 25.00 3.79
C LYS A 381 -2.20 24.30 3.19
N VAL A 382 -2.76 24.86 2.12
CA VAL A 382 -3.95 24.31 1.47
C VAL A 382 -3.60 23.03 0.74
N LEU A 383 -2.50 23.05 -0.03
CA LEU A 383 -2.01 21.86 -0.73
C LEU A 383 -1.69 20.72 0.24
N ALA A 384 -0.97 20.99 1.33
CA ALA A 384 -0.63 19.97 2.33
C ALA A 384 -1.89 19.33 2.95
N VAL A 385 -2.92 20.12 3.28
CA VAL A 385 -4.19 19.59 3.79
C VAL A 385 -4.90 18.74 2.72
N ASP A 386 -4.90 19.17 1.46
CA ASP A 386 -5.52 18.42 0.36
C ASP A 386 -4.81 17.08 0.07
N ILE A 387 -3.49 17.04 0.28
CA ILE A 387 -2.70 15.81 0.22
C ILE A 387 -3.06 14.90 1.40
N VAL A 388 -3.05 15.41 2.64
CA VAL A 388 -3.39 14.62 3.84
C VAL A 388 -4.78 13.99 3.73
N LEU A 389 -5.79 14.75 3.28
CA LEU A 389 -7.15 14.23 3.07
C LEU A 389 -7.20 13.13 2.01
N TYR A 390 -6.42 13.26 0.94
CA TYR A 390 -6.36 12.25 -0.10
C TYR A 390 -5.65 10.98 0.37
N ILE A 391 -4.56 11.11 1.11
CA ILE A 391 -3.87 9.99 1.75
C ILE A 391 -4.85 9.28 2.68
N HIS A 392 -5.57 10.02 3.53
CA HIS A 392 -6.56 9.45 4.44
C HIS A 392 -7.63 8.62 3.70
N LYS A 393 -8.08 9.10 2.54
CA LYS A 393 -9.01 8.38 1.67
C LYS A 393 -8.41 7.10 1.09
N ILE A 394 -7.16 7.14 0.59
CA ILE A 394 -6.48 5.96 0.03
C ILE A 394 -6.32 4.89 1.10
N LEU A 395 -5.96 5.30 2.32
CA LEU A 395 -5.71 4.38 3.41
C LEU A 395 -6.98 3.76 4.00
N GLY A 396 -8.17 4.13 3.51
CA GLY A 396 -9.44 3.58 3.99
C GLY A 396 -9.75 3.97 5.43
N LEU A 397 -9.18 5.07 5.92
CA LEU A 397 -9.44 5.54 7.27
C LEU A 397 -10.85 6.14 7.31
N GLU A 398 -11.69 5.61 8.18
CA GLU A 398 -13.12 5.96 8.24
C GLU A 398 -13.42 7.23 9.06
N LEU A 399 -12.38 7.87 9.61
CA LEU A 399 -12.57 9.08 10.41
C LEU A 399 -12.94 10.25 9.50
N PRO A 400 -14.11 10.89 9.67
CA PRO A 400 -14.48 12.03 8.84
C PRO A 400 -13.57 13.22 9.17
N LEU A 401 -12.54 13.43 8.35
CA LEU A 401 -11.68 14.61 8.46
C LEU A 401 -12.33 15.80 7.74
N ASP A 402 -12.73 16.82 8.52
CA ASP A 402 -13.20 18.08 7.95
C ASP A 402 -12.01 18.94 7.50
N ARG A 403 -11.94 19.20 6.20
CA ARG A 403 -10.96 20.12 5.58
C ARG A 403 -10.86 21.45 6.30
N ARG A 404 -11.99 22.04 6.73
CA ARG A 404 -11.99 23.34 7.42
C ARG A 404 -11.36 23.24 8.80
N ALA A 405 -11.61 22.16 9.53
CA ALA A 405 -10.98 21.89 10.82
C ALA A 405 -9.46 21.74 10.66
N LEU A 406 -9.00 20.96 9.68
CA LEU A 406 -7.57 20.79 9.40
C LEU A 406 -6.89 22.12 9.04
N LEU A 407 -7.49 22.92 8.17
CA LEU A 407 -6.96 24.25 7.81
C LEU A 407 -6.84 25.18 9.02
N LYS A 408 -7.72 25.07 10.03
CA LYS A 408 -7.59 25.85 11.27
C LYS A 408 -6.41 25.42 12.13
N GLN A 409 -6.07 24.12 12.15
CA GLN A 409 -4.94 23.61 12.93
C GLN A 409 -3.57 24.07 12.40
N VAL A 410 -3.49 24.36 11.10
CA VAL A 410 -2.25 24.79 10.43
C VAL A 410 -2.10 26.33 10.43
N ARG A 411 -3.11 27.08 10.89
CA ARG A 411 -2.97 28.54 11.09
C ARG A 411 -2.00 28.81 12.22
#